data_AF-A0AAD5JDA2-F1
#
_entry.id   AF-A0AAD5JDA2-F1
#
_cell.length_a   1.000
_cell.length_b   1.000
_cell.length_c   1.000
_cell.angle_alpha   90.00
_cell.angle_beta   90.00
_cell.angle_gamma   90.00
#
_symmetry.space_group_name_H-M   'P 1'
#
loop_
_entity.id
_entity.type
_entity.pdbx_description
1 polymer ?
#
loop_
_entity_poly.entity_id
_entity_poly.type
_entity_poly.pdbx_seq_one_letter_code
_entity_poly.pdbx_strand_id
1 'polypeptide(L)'
;METNSHTILSLHFSFLLLLLLTLLLLSEEAAVAKSSLCNDSIANCNEEFETLMESDISKRFLQEKKYITPGALKPDQPVCNGGARGQAYSKSGGCLPPSSNPYNRGCSEYYRCRSGS
;
A
#
# COMPACT_ATOMS: atom_id res chain seq x y z
N MET A 1 46.30 -0.11 -39.38
CA MET A 1 45.77 -0.11 -38.00
C MET A 1 45.74 -1.56 -37.55
N GLU A 2 46.80 -2.01 -36.90
CA GLU A 2 46.90 -3.38 -36.40
C GLU A 2 46.18 -3.44 -35.05
N THR A 3 45.01 -4.04 -35.02
CA THR A 3 44.29 -4.29 -33.77
C THR A 3 44.96 -5.48 -33.06
N ASN A 4 45.54 -5.23 -31.89
CA ASN A 4 46.21 -6.24 -31.09
C ASN A 4 45.25 -7.40 -30.79
N SER A 5 45.62 -8.64 -31.12
CA SER A 5 44.79 -9.84 -30.88
C SER A 5 44.29 -9.94 -29.42
N HIS A 6 45.08 -9.46 -28.47
CA HIS A 6 44.73 -9.37 -27.05
C HIS A 6 43.54 -8.43 -26.76
N THR A 7 43.39 -7.32 -27.49
CA THR A 7 42.26 -6.39 -27.29
C THR A 7 40.96 -6.95 -27.87
N ILE A 8 41.05 -7.81 -28.88
CA ILE A 8 39.89 -8.50 -29.45
C ILE A 8 39.40 -9.59 -28.49
N LEU A 9 40.34 -10.37 -27.92
CA LEU A 9 40.02 -11.41 -26.94
C LEU A 9 39.41 -10.83 -25.66
N SER A 10 39.93 -9.70 -25.16
CA SER A 10 39.38 -9.03 -23.98
C SER A 10 37.97 -8.48 -24.23
N LEU A 11 37.73 -7.92 -25.42
CA LEU A 11 36.43 -7.40 -25.81
C LEU A 11 35.39 -8.53 -25.91
N HIS A 12 35.74 -9.66 -26.50
CA HIS A 12 34.87 -10.85 -26.51
C HIS A 12 34.57 -11.38 -25.10
N PHE A 13 35.56 -11.45 -24.23
CA PHE A 13 35.35 -11.89 -22.84
C PHE A 13 34.40 -10.94 -22.09
N SER A 14 34.57 -9.62 -22.26
CA SER A 14 33.69 -8.62 -21.66
C SER A 14 32.25 -8.70 -22.19
N PHE A 15 32.06 -8.99 -23.48
CA PHE A 15 30.74 -9.17 -24.09
C PHE A 15 30.04 -10.43 -23.57
N LEU A 16 30.77 -11.54 -23.43
CA LEU A 16 30.25 -12.77 -22.85
C LEU A 16 29.85 -12.59 -21.38
N LEU A 17 30.64 -11.84 -20.61
CA LEU A 17 30.35 -11.55 -19.22
C LEU A 17 29.12 -10.65 -19.05
N LEU A 18 28.96 -9.65 -19.92
CA LEU A 18 27.75 -8.82 -19.99
C LEU A 18 26.51 -9.62 -20.37
N LEU A 19 26.63 -10.52 -21.36
CA LEU A 19 25.53 -11.39 -21.80
C LEU A 19 25.12 -12.41 -20.74
N LEU A 20 26.08 -12.93 -19.96
CA LEU A 20 25.80 -13.79 -18.82
C LEU A 20 25.06 -13.02 -17.71
N LEU A 21 25.52 -11.80 -17.39
CA LEU A 21 24.91 -10.94 -16.37
C LEU A 21 23.47 -10.55 -16.73
N THR A 22 23.20 -10.23 -18.00
CA THR A 22 21.83 -9.96 -18.45
C THR A 22 20.96 -11.21 -18.38
N LEU A 23 21.48 -12.38 -18.70
CA LEU A 23 20.74 -13.64 -18.58
C LEU A 23 20.34 -13.95 -17.12
N LEU A 24 21.24 -13.67 -16.17
CA LEU A 24 20.96 -13.78 -14.74
C LEU A 24 19.87 -12.79 -14.29
N LEU A 25 19.94 -11.53 -14.73
CA LEU A 25 18.92 -10.53 -14.43
C LEU A 25 17.54 -10.88 -15.02
N LEU A 26 17.48 -11.54 -16.18
CA LEU A 26 16.21 -12.01 -16.77
C LEU A 26 15.60 -13.21 -16.03
N SER A 27 16.35 -13.91 -15.18
CA SER A 27 15.83 -15.06 -14.43
C SER A 27 14.90 -14.69 -13.26
N GLU A 28 14.87 -13.42 -12.86
CA GLU A 28 13.97 -12.91 -11.81
C GLU A 28 12.53 -12.70 -12.33
N GLU A 29 12.33 -12.54 -13.64
CA GLU A 29 11.02 -12.32 -14.29
C GLU A 29 10.44 -13.62 -14.90
N ALA A 30 10.76 -14.77 -14.31
CA ALA A 30 10.22 -16.08 -14.72
C ALA A 30 9.45 -16.80 -13.59
N ALA A 31 9.02 -16.09 -12.56
CA ALA A 31 8.23 -16.64 -11.46
C ALA A 31 6.73 -16.23 -11.49
N VAL A 32 6.29 -15.42 -12.46
CA VAL A 32 4.88 -15.02 -12.58
C VAL A 32 4.17 -15.94 -13.57
N ALA A 33 3.88 -17.19 -13.15
CA ALA A 33 2.78 -18.04 -13.66
C ALA A 33 2.85 -19.50 -13.16
N LYS A 34 3.24 -19.75 -11.90
CA LYS A 34 3.09 -21.09 -11.29
C LYS A 34 2.04 -21.08 -10.17
N SER A 35 0.87 -20.50 -10.42
CA SER A 35 -0.23 -20.50 -9.45
C SER A 35 -1.41 -21.40 -9.86
N SER A 36 -1.17 -22.55 -10.49
CA SER A 36 -2.30 -23.42 -10.90
C SER A 36 -2.24 -24.88 -10.45
N LEU A 37 -1.21 -25.34 -9.73
CA LEU A 37 -1.11 -26.73 -9.27
C LEU A 37 -0.55 -26.82 -7.85
N CYS A 38 -1.22 -26.18 -6.89
CA CYS A 38 -1.00 -26.48 -5.49
C CYS A 38 -2.24 -27.19 -4.92
N ASN A 39 -2.06 -28.43 -4.48
CA ASN A 39 -3.11 -29.27 -3.90
C ASN A 39 -3.18 -29.15 -2.37
N ASP A 40 -2.63 -28.08 -1.79
CA ASP A 40 -2.57 -27.84 -0.35
C ASP A 40 -3.39 -26.59 0.02
N SER A 41 -3.49 -26.27 1.30
CA SER A 41 -4.17 -25.06 1.77
C SER A 41 -3.49 -23.80 1.21
N ILE A 42 -4.29 -22.76 0.95
CA ILE A 42 -3.82 -21.48 0.41
C ILE A 42 -2.66 -20.89 1.24
N ALA A 43 -2.64 -21.14 2.56
CA ALA A 43 -1.57 -20.71 3.45
C ALA A 43 -0.21 -21.35 3.13
N ASN A 44 -0.20 -22.60 2.65
CA ASN A 44 1.04 -23.33 2.32
C ASN A 44 1.47 -23.14 0.86
N CYS A 45 0.50 -22.87 -0.01
CA CYS A 45 0.73 -22.68 -1.45
C CYS A 45 1.26 -21.28 -1.81
N ASN A 46 1.06 -20.30 -0.93
CA ASN A 46 1.23 -18.88 -1.25
C ASN A 46 2.16 -18.17 -0.24
N GLU A 47 3.10 -18.90 0.38
CA GLU A 47 4.07 -18.37 1.34
C GLU A 47 4.88 -17.20 0.75
N GLU A 48 5.28 -17.31 -0.52
CA GLU A 48 5.97 -16.23 -1.24
C GLU A 48 5.07 -14.99 -1.44
N PHE A 49 3.75 -15.16 -1.60
CA PHE A 49 2.82 -14.06 -1.83
C PHE A 49 2.48 -13.27 -0.55
N GLU A 50 2.55 -13.91 0.62
CA GLU A 50 2.41 -13.22 1.92
C GLU A 50 3.54 -12.19 2.12
N THR A 51 4.75 -12.48 1.61
CA THR A 51 5.87 -11.52 1.66
C THR A 51 5.79 -10.40 0.61
N LEU A 52 4.96 -10.58 -0.44
CA LEU A 52 4.67 -9.54 -1.45
C LEU A 52 3.54 -8.59 -1.04
N MET A 53 2.79 -8.91 0.01
CA MET A 53 1.85 -7.97 0.61
C MET A 53 2.64 -6.92 1.38
N GLU A 54 3.05 -5.86 0.70
CA GLU A 54 3.65 -4.69 1.35
C GLU A 54 2.74 -4.21 2.49
N SER A 55 3.33 -4.05 3.69
CA SER A 55 2.64 -3.49 4.84
C SER A 55 1.96 -2.17 4.45
N ASP A 56 0.74 -1.91 4.92
CA ASP A 56 0.05 -0.62 4.66
C ASP A 56 0.84 0.61 5.14
N ILE A 57 1.88 0.38 5.95
CA ILE A 57 2.89 1.36 6.34
C ILE A 57 3.74 1.81 5.13
N SER A 58 4.11 0.90 4.21
CA SER A 58 4.83 1.19 2.95
C SER A 58 4.04 2.15 2.05
N LYS A 59 2.71 1.97 2.00
CA LYS A 59 1.81 2.80 1.17
C LYS A 59 1.61 4.22 1.73
N ARG A 60 2.10 4.52 2.94
CA ARG A 60 2.03 5.87 3.52
C ARG A 60 3.18 6.72 3.01
N PHE A 61 3.13 7.11 1.74
CA PHE A 61 3.96 8.22 1.25
C PHE A 61 3.38 9.54 1.76
N LEU A 62 4.12 10.21 2.66
CA LEU A 62 3.84 11.61 2.98
C LEU A 62 4.07 12.44 1.72
N GLN A 63 3.02 13.08 1.22
CA GLN A 63 3.11 14.01 0.10
C GLN A 63 4.20 15.05 0.38
N GLU A 64 5.12 15.26 -0.57
CA GLU A 64 6.17 16.28 -0.49
C GLU A 64 5.52 17.67 -0.50
N LYS A 65 5.15 18.18 0.68
CA LYS A 65 4.66 19.53 0.89
C LYS A 65 5.66 20.26 1.76
N LYS A 66 6.01 21.48 1.37
CA LYS A 66 6.92 22.39 2.09
C LYS A 66 6.51 22.62 3.55
N TYR A 67 5.23 22.41 3.88
CA TYR A 67 4.69 22.55 5.22
C TYR A 67 3.83 21.33 5.56
N ILE A 68 4.12 20.75 6.71
CA ILE A 68 3.32 19.69 7.32
C ILE A 68 2.26 20.40 8.16
N THR A 69 0.98 20.13 7.91
CA THR A 69 -0.11 20.68 8.74
C THR A 69 0.12 20.25 10.20
N PRO A 70 -0.11 21.08 11.23
CA PRO A 70 0.23 20.74 12.63
C PRO A 70 -0.37 19.42 13.15
N GLY A 71 -1.48 18.96 12.57
CA GLY A 71 -2.05 17.63 12.86
C GLY A 71 -1.24 16.46 12.31
N ALA A 72 -0.50 16.65 11.21
CA ALA A 72 0.29 15.60 10.57
C ALA A 72 1.63 15.31 11.29
N LEU A 73 2.09 16.20 12.19
CA LEU A 73 3.26 15.95 13.05
C LEU A 73 2.93 15.22 14.36
N LYS A 74 1.66 14.95 14.62
CA LYS A 74 1.22 14.30 15.86
C LYS A 74 0.63 12.93 15.52
N PRO A 75 1.47 11.89 15.40
CA PRO A 75 1.04 10.57 14.95
C PRO A 75 -0.08 9.96 15.81
N ASP A 76 -0.13 10.35 17.08
CA ASP A 76 -1.12 9.87 18.05
C ASP A 76 -2.33 10.79 18.21
N GLN A 77 -2.35 11.97 17.57
CA GLN A 77 -3.44 12.94 17.68
C GLN A 77 -4.33 12.86 16.44
N PRO A 78 -5.66 12.75 16.61
CA PRO A 78 -6.56 12.70 15.47
C PRO A 78 -6.66 14.07 14.76
N VAL A 79 -7.12 14.09 13.50
CA VAL A 79 -7.18 15.28 12.62
C VAL A 79 -8.20 16.34 13.09
N CYS A 80 -8.98 16.03 14.11
CA CYS A 80 -10.06 16.81 14.68
C CYS A 80 -9.66 17.43 16.03
N ASN A 81 -10.50 18.35 16.53
CA ASN A 81 -10.22 19.11 17.75
C ASN A 81 -10.46 18.26 19.01
N GLY A 82 -9.44 17.51 19.41
CA GLY A 82 -9.38 16.85 20.72
C GLY A 82 -9.15 15.34 20.64
N GLY A 83 -9.10 14.69 21.80
CA GLY A 83 -8.81 13.27 21.94
C GLY A 83 -7.33 13.01 22.28
N ALA A 84 -7.11 12.13 23.25
CA ALA A 84 -5.79 11.61 23.58
C ALA A 84 -5.58 10.25 22.90
N ARG A 85 -4.33 9.81 22.80
CA ARG A 85 -3.98 8.48 22.31
C ARG A 85 -4.82 7.40 23.01
N GLY A 86 -5.41 6.51 22.23
CA GLY A 86 -6.24 5.40 22.73
C GLY A 86 -7.67 5.78 23.14
N GLN A 87 -8.06 7.06 23.09
CA GLN A 87 -9.46 7.44 23.23
C GLN A 87 -10.22 7.17 21.94
N ALA A 88 -11.46 6.73 22.07
CA ALA A 88 -12.35 6.57 20.93
C ALA A 88 -12.65 7.93 20.28
N TYR A 89 -12.70 7.95 18.94
CA TYR A 89 -13.01 9.16 18.17
C TYR A 89 -14.35 9.82 18.54
N SER A 90 -15.29 9.06 19.11
CA SER A 90 -16.57 9.58 19.60
C SER A 90 -16.48 10.48 20.82
N LYS A 91 -15.41 10.37 21.62
CA LYS A 91 -15.18 11.22 22.79
C LYS A 91 -14.46 12.53 22.46
N SER A 92 -13.89 12.63 21.26
CA SER A 92 -13.11 13.76 20.79
C SER A 92 -13.99 14.70 19.95
N GLY A 93 -13.96 15.99 20.31
CA GLY A 93 -14.82 17.01 19.69
C GLY A 93 -14.59 17.14 18.19
N GLY A 94 -15.67 17.07 17.41
CA GLY A 94 -15.63 17.32 15.97
C GLY A 94 -14.95 16.24 15.13
N CYS A 95 -14.65 15.07 15.70
CA CYS A 95 -14.12 13.93 14.93
C CYS A 95 -15.19 13.11 14.26
N LEU A 96 -16.34 12.96 14.92
CA LEU A 96 -17.50 12.31 14.38
C LEU A 96 -18.62 13.34 14.20
N PRO A 97 -19.42 13.21 13.13
CA PRO A 97 -20.66 13.96 13.04
C PRO A 97 -21.60 13.57 14.20
N PRO A 98 -22.61 14.39 14.51
CA PRO A 98 -23.65 14.02 15.47
C PRO A 98 -24.29 12.68 15.07
N SER A 99 -24.73 11.91 16.07
CA SER A 99 -25.27 10.57 15.83
C SER A 99 -26.40 10.63 14.80
N SER A 100 -26.24 9.87 13.71
CA SER A 100 -27.24 9.79 12.64
C SER A 100 -28.45 8.93 13.02
N ASN A 101 -28.41 8.24 14.17
CA ASN A 101 -29.52 7.43 14.68
C ASN A 101 -30.11 8.00 16.00
N PRO A 102 -30.66 9.23 15.99
CA PRO A 102 -31.32 9.73 17.18
C PRO A 102 -32.39 8.74 17.66
N TYR A 103 -32.51 8.58 18.98
CA TYR A 103 -33.51 7.69 19.59
C TYR A 103 -34.92 7.97 19.05
N ASN A 104 -35.19 9.25 18.74
CA ASN A 104 -36.34 9.67 17.97
C ASN A 104 -35.99 9.71 16.47
N ARG A 105 -36.42 8.70 15.71
CA ARG A 105 -36.06 8.54 14.28
C ARG A 105 -36.64 9.61 13.35
N GLY A 106 -37.55 10.45 13.83
CA GLY A 106 -38.36 11.34 12.99
C GLY A 106 -39.46 10.58 12.23
N CYS A 107 -40.51 11.30 11.87
CA CYS A 107 -41.81 10.82 11.36
C CYS A 107 -42.67 10.05 12.39
N SER A 108 -43.42 10.81 13.20
CA SER A 108 -44.49 10.29 14.07
C SER A 108 -45.74 11.14 13.95
N GLU A 109 -46.88 10.51 14.26
CA GLU A 109 -48.25 10.97 13.99
C GLU A 109 -48.55 10.95 12.50
N TYR A 110 -49.75 10.53 12.06
CA TYR A 110 -50.30 11.08 10.81
C TYR A 110 -49.55 10.75 9.49
N TYR A 111 -48.40 10.07 9.54
CA TYR A 111 -47.46 9.93 8.45
C TYR A 111 -47.38 8.48 7.91
N ARG A 112 -48.25 8.02 7.01
CA ARG A 112 -48.45 8.62 5.69
C ARG A 112 -47.48 9.77 5.35
N CYS A 113 -46.17 9.60 5.63
CA CYS A 113 -45.14 10.62 5.39
C CYS A 113 -45.25 11.04 3.92
N ARG A 114 -45.60 12.30 3.64
CA ARG A 114 -45.44 12.89 2.30
C ARG A 114 -44.37 13.98 2.39
N SER A 115 -43.46 13.88 1.44
CA SER A 115 -42.13 14.47 1.35
C SER A 115 -42.05 15.94 1.75
N GLY A 116 -41.06 16.26 2.58
CA GLY A 116 -40.71 17.63 2.93
C GLY A 116 -39.64 17.66 3.99
N SER A 117 -38.44 17.28 3.55
CA SER A 117 -37.14 17.33 4.22
C SER A 117 -36.95 18.51 5.17
#